data_AF-A0A9P6WU54-F1
#
_entry.id   AF-A0A9P6WU54-F1
#
_cell.length_a   1.000
_cell.length_b   1.000
_cell.length_c   1.000
_cell.angle_alpha   90.00
_cell.angle_beta   90.00
_cell.angle_gamma   90.00
#
_symmetry.space_group_name_H-M   'P 1'
#
loop_
_entity.id
_entity.type
_entity.pdbx_description
1 polymer ?
#
loop_
_entity_poly.entity_id
_entity_poly.type
_entity_poly.pdbx_seq_one_letter_code
_entity_poly.pdbx_strand_id
1 'polypeptide(L)'
;MTYTEARRRLSRLGVDSWRILDVCYPAHSVVGLLVHLQYKPALLSLLEKAKIPTLDTFDPLDPDNLADPKFDSVSAEERSHAISLINDDRSRKALERLRYPVAVSVSRYLLAQALVSDETVSEVLSAKEDRPKTARHYDDMAEDMALDDYEHHRPASRSSFGSL
;
A
#
# COMPACT_ATOMS: atom_id res chain seq x y z
N MET A 1 -2.21 -23.35 -1.78
CA MET A 1 -3.51 -22.82 -2.26
C MET A 1 -3.23 -21.60 -3.12
N THR A 2 -3.88 -21.43 -4.28
CA THR A 2 -3.64 -20.25 -5.12
C THR A 2 -4.35 -19.02 -4.55
N TYR A 3 -3.88 -17.83 -4.94
CA TYR A 3 -4.45 -16.56 -4.49
C TYR A 3 -5.94 -16.40 -4.85
N THR A 4 -6.31 -16.77 -6.08
CA THR A 4 -7.69 -16.72 -6.56
C THR A 4 -8.61 -17.68 -5.80
N GLU A 5 -8.12 -18.89 -5.51
CA GLU A 5 -8.88 -19.89 -4.74
C GLU A 5 -9.11 -19.43 -3.30
N ALA A 6 -8.10 -18.80 -2.68
CA ALA A 6 -8.23 -18.24 -1.34
C ALA A 6 -9.34 -17.18 -1.27
N ARG A 7 -9.34 -16.23 -2.21
CA ARG A 7 -10.38 -15.20 -2.31
C ARG A 7 -11.75 -15.82 -2.56
N ARG A 8 -11.87 -16.81 -3.45
CA ARG A 8 -13.13 -17.52 -3.70
C ARG A 8 -13.68 -18.18 -2.44
N ARG A 9 -12.83 -18.83 -1.64
CA ARG A 9 -13.25 -19.44 -0.37
C ARG A 9 -13.68 -18.41 0.65
N LEU A 10 -12.96 -17.30 0.77
CA LEU A 10 -13.33 -16.19 1.65
C LEU A 10 -14.67 -15.56 1.22
N SER A 11 -14.93 -15.39 -0.07
CA SER A 11 -16.24 -14.94 -0.56
C SER A 11 -17.38 -15.88 -0.15
N ARG A 12 -17.15 -17.20 -0.15
CA ARG A 12 -18.16 -18.18 0.30
C ARG A 12 -18.44 -18.09 1.79
N LEU A 13 -17.52 -17.56 2.59
CA LEU A 13 -17.71 -17.26 4.00
C LEU A 13 -18.44 -15.92 4.23
N GLY A 14 -18.80 -15.21 3.17
CA GLY A 14 -19.42 -13.88 3.25
C GLY A 14 -18.42 -12.74 3.41
N VAL A 15 -17.12 -12.99 3.17
CA VAL A 15 -16.10 -11.95 3.20
C VAL A 15 -16.08 -11.19 1.89
N ASP A 16 -16.10 -9.87 1.97
CA ASP A 16 -16.02 -8.99 0.82
C ASP A 16 -14.63 -9.01 0.20
N SER A 17 -14.49 -9.59 -1.00
CA SER A 17 -13.18 -9.72 -1.67
C SER A 17 -12.45 -8.40 -1.89
N TRP A 18 -13.19 -7.31 -2.09
CA TRP A 18 -12.64 -5.97 -2.31
C TRP A 18 -12.09 -5.33 -1.03
N ARG A 19 -12.49 -5.82 0.16
CA ARG A 19 -11.96 -5.40 1.46
C ARG A 19 -10.63 -6.09 1.80
N ILE A 20 -10.29 -7.17 1.09
CA ILE A 20 -9.04 -7.91 1.25
C ILE A 20 -7.99 -7.32 0.31
N LEU A 21 -7.02 -6.64 0.91
CA LEU A 21 -5.89 -6.02 0.20
C LEU A 21 -4.95 -7.08 -0.36
N ASP A 22 -4.55 -8.04 0.47
CA ASP A 22 -3.69 -9.14 0.05
C ASP A 22 -3.92 -10.41 0.87
N VAL A 23 -3.48 -11.54 0.32
CA VAL A 23 -3.54 -12.86 0.94
C VAL A 23 -2.16 -13.49 0.81
N CYS A 24 -1.55 -13.81 1.95
CA CYS A 24 -0.24 -14.45 2.02
C CYS A 24 -0.30 -15.75 2.85
N TYR A 25 0.75 -16.56 2.74
CA TYR A 25 0.90 -17.83 3.46
C TYR A 25 2.23 -17.79 4.19
N PRO A 26 2.28 -17.21 5.40
CA PRO A 26 3.54 -16.98 6.09
C PRO A 26 4.19 -18.29 6.59
N ALA A 27 3.37 -19.26 7.01
CA ALA A 27 3.80 -20.55 7.54
C ALA A 27 2.88 -21.69 7.08
N HIS A 28 3.27 -22.94 7.39
CA HIS A 28 2.45 -24.11 7.10
C HIS A 28 1.11 -24.02 7.83
N SER A 29 0.01 -24.26 7.10
CA SER A 29 -1.37 -24.17 7.61
C SER A 29 -1.80 -22.79 8.14
N VAL A 30 -1.02 -21.73 7.94
CA VAL A 30 -1.36 -20.36 8.33
C VAL A 30 -1.67 -19.52 7.11
N VAL A 31 -2.74 -18.72 7.18
CA VAL A 31 -3.11 -17.75 6.14
C VAL A 31 -3.03 -16.35 6.76
N GLY A 32 -2.24 -15.48 6.15
CA GLY A 32 -2.21 -14.06 6.47
C GLY A 32 -3.17 -13.29 5.57
N LEU A 33 -4.03 -12.47 6.18
CA LEU A 33 -4.95 -11.59 5.47
C LEU A 33 -4.59 -10.14 5.75
N LEU A 34 -4.30 -9.38 4.71
CA LEU A 34 -4.15 -7.94 4.80
C LEU A 34 -5.50 -7.29 4.48
N VAL A 35 -6.06 -6.56 5.44
CA VAL A 35 -7.37 -5.92 5.34
C VAL A 35 -7.35 -4.49 5.85
N HIS A 36 -8.33 -3.69 5.43
CA HIS A 36 -8.54 -2.37 6.02
C HIS A 36 -8.89 -2.47 7.50
N LEU A 37 -8.32 -1.60 8.33
CA LEU A 37 -8.53 -1.57 9.77
C LEU A 37 -10.02 -1.51 10.16
N GLN A 38 -10.82 -0.72 9.43
CA GLN A 38 -12.26 -0.58 9.66
C GLN A 38 -13.04 -1.88 9.43
N TYR A 39 -12.52 -2.79 8.60
CA TYR A 39 -13.17 -4.07 8.30
C TYR A 39 -12.76 -5.20 9.24
N LYS A 40 -11.67 -5.02 10.01
CA LYS A 40 -11.16 -6.03 10.95
C LYS A 40 -12.25 -6.60 11.87
N PRO A 41 -13.10 -5.79 12.55
CA PRO A 41 -14.11 -6.35 13.46
C PRO A 41 -15.13 -7.23 12.73
N ALA A 42 -15.59 -6.80 11.55
CA ALA A 42 -16.55 -7.56 10.76
C ALA A 42 -15.96 -8.89 10.27
N LEU A 43 -14.69 -8.88 9.83
CA LEU A 43 -13.98 -10.08 9.42
C LEU A 43 -13.84 -11.07 10.57
N LEU A 44 -13.43 -10.60 11.76
CA LEU A 44 -13.29 -11.45 12.95
C LEU A 44 -14.63 -12.12 13.31
N SER A 45 -15.74 -11.38 13.28
CA SER A 45 -17.07 -11.97 13.52
C SER A 45 -17.47 -13.02 12.47
N LEU A 46 -17.06 -12.86 11.20
CA LEU A 46 -17.33 -13.86 10.15
C LEU A 46 -16.50 -15.13 10.38
N LEU A 47 -15.22 -14.98 10.73
CA LEU A 47 -14.33 -16.10 11.04
C LEU A 47 -14.80 -16.87 12.27
N GLU A 48 -15.23 -16.16 13.31
CA GLU A 48 -15.80 -16.75 14.54
C GLU A 48 -17.07 -17.56 14.23
N LYS A 49 -18.00 -17.00 13.43
CA LYS A 49 -19.19 -17.73 12.96
C LYS A 49 -18.85 -18.98 12.18
N ALA A 50 -17.78 -18.94 11.40
CA ALA A 50 -17.25 -20.07 10.64
C ALA A 50 -16.42 -21.05 11.51
N LYS A 51 -16.24 -20.77 12.80
CA LYS A 51 -15.39 -21.54 13.73
C LYS A 51 -13.92 -21.64 13.26
N ILE A 52 -13.45 -20.60 12.56
CA ILE A 52 -12.07 -20.50 12.11
C ILE A 52 -11.26 -19.80 13.21
N PRO A 53 -10.24 -20.45 13.79
CA PRO A 53 -9.42 -19.84 14.83
C PRO A 53 -8.56 -18.71 14.24
N THR A 54 -8.44 -17.62 14.98
CA THR A 54 -7.52 -16.52 14.69
C THR A 54 -6.28 -16.65 15.54
N LEU A 55 -5.11 -16.35 14.97
CA LEU A 55 -3.83 -16.41 15.66
C LEU A 55 -3.40 -14.99 16.03
N ASP A 56 -3.58 -14.62 17.30
CA ASP A 56 -3.25 -13.27 17.78
C ASP A 56 -1.76 -13.10 18.13
N THR A 57 -1.05 -14.19 18.39
CA THR A 57 0.35 -14.21 18.84
C THR A 57 1.32 -14.70 17.76
N PHE A 58 0.87 -14.80 16.50
CA PHE A 58 1.72 -15.28 15.42
C PHE A 58 2.73 -14.22 15.00
N ASP A 59 4.02 -14.54 15.12
CA ASP A 59 5.11 -13.68 14.63
C ASP A 59 5.63 -14.20 13.28
N PRO A 60 5.41 -13.49 12.16
CA PRO A 60 5.89 -13.90 10.84
C PRO A 60 7.42 -13.93 10.71
N LEU A 61 8.17 -13.30 11.63
CA LEU A 61 9.64 -13.28 11.63
C LEU A 61 10.25 -14.36 12.53
N ASP A 62 9.43 -15.16 13.21
CA ASP A 62 9.91 -16.25 14.05
C ASP A 62 10.59 -17.34 13.18
N PRO A 63 11.86 -17.69 13.44
CA PRO A 63 12.57 -18.74 12.70
C PRO A 63 11.91 -20.12 12.81
N ASP A 64 11.06 -20.38 13.81
CA ASP A 64 10.34 -21.65 13.96
C ASP A 64 9.21 -21.79 12.94
N ASN A 65 8.72 -20.68 12.37
CA ASN A 65 7.71 -20.69 11.31
C ASN A 65 8.25 -21.15 9.95
N LEU A 66 9.58 -21.25 9.81
CA LEU A 66 10.23 -21.79 8.62
C LEU A 66 10.23 -23.33 8.67
N ALA A 67 9.17 -23.93 8.12
CA ALA A 67 8.95 -25.38 8.10
C ALA A 67 9.55 -26.10 6.86
N ASP A 68 10.45 -25.45 6.12
CA ASP A 68 11.08 -26.06 4.95
C ASP A 68 12.26 -26.94 5.41
N PRO A 69 12.26 -28.26 5.12
CA PRO A 69 13.30 -29.19 5.56
C PRO A 69 14.72 -28.80 5.14
N LYS A 70 14.86 -27.97 4.11
CA LYS A 70 16.15 -27.40 3.71
C LYS A 70 16.82 -26.60 4.83
N PHE A 71 16.04 -26.06 5.76
CA PHE A 71 16.51 -25.22 6.86
C PHE A 71 16.56 -25.94 8.21
N ASP A 72 16.43 -27.27 8.24
CA ASP A 72 16.50 -28.05 9.49
C ASP A 72 17.91 -28.18 10.06
N SER A 73 18.94 -28.12 9.20
CA SER A 73 20.35 -28.31 9.57
C SER A 73 21.17 -27.02 9.67
N VAL A 74 20.56 -25.87 9.35
CA VAL A 74 21.22 -24.55 9.42
C VAL A 74 21.13 -23.96 10.82
N SER A 75 22.00 -22.99 11.10
CA SER A 75 22.01 -22.28 12.37
C SER A 75 20.76 -21.42 12.56
N ALA A 76 20.44 -21.08 13.82
CA ALA A 76 19.32 -20.21 14.14
C ALA A 76 19.47 -18.81 13.50
N GLU A 77 20.69 -18.29 13.39
CA GLU A 77 20.98 -17.00 12.75
C GLU A 77 20.66 -17.04 11.25
N GLU A 78 21.06 -18.10 10.55
CA GLU A 78 20.76 -18.28 9.13
C GLU A 78 19.25 -18.45 8.89
N ARG A 79 18.53 -19.12 9.80
CA ARG A 79 17.07 -19.24 9.74
C ARG A 79 16.39 -17.88 9.90
N SER A 80 16.81 -17.09 10.88
CA SER A 80 16.29 -15.73 11.12
C SER A 80 16.56 -14.81 9.93
N HIS A 81 17.73 -14.91 9.31
CA HIS A 81 18.03 -14.16 8.10
C HIS A 81 17.16 -14.62 6.91
N ALA A 82 16.99 -15.93 6.74
CA ALA A 82 16.18 -16.48 5.66
C ALA A 82 14.70 -16.09 5.78
N ILE A 83 14.11 -16.15 6.98
CA ILE A 83 12.70 -15.76 7.18
C ILE A 83 12.50 -14.27 6.93
N SER A 84 13.45 -13.43 7.33
CA SER A 84 13.45 -11.99 7.02
C SER A 84 13.43 -11.73 5.51
N LEU A 85 14.32 -12.39 4.75
CA LEU A 85 14.37 -12.25 3.28
C LEU A 85 13.09 -12.73 2.61
N ILE A 86 12.54 -13.86 3.06
CA ILE A 86 11.29 -14.39 2.52
C ILE A 86 10.14 -13.42 2.80
N ASN A 87 10.10 -12.83 3.99
CA ASN A 87 9.05 -11.91 4.35
C ASN A 87 9.16 -10.57 3.60
N ASP A 88 10.39 -10.07 3.38
CA ASP A 88 10.65 -8.91 2.54
C ASP A 88 10.14 -9.15 1.10
N ASP A 89 10.47 -10.28 0.48
CA ASP A 89 10.00 -10.63 -0.88
C ASP A 89 8.46 -10.76 -0.95
N ARG A 90 7.82 -11.33 0.08
CA ARG A 90 6.36 -11.41 0.18
C ARG A 90 5.74 -10.01 0.27
N SER A 91 6.29 -9.15 1.13
CA SER A 91 5.87 -7.76 1.30
C SER A 91 6.04 -6.97 0.00
N ARG A 92 7.17 -7.14 -0.69
CA ARG A 92 7.46 -6.56 -2.01
C ARG A 92 6.36 -6.91 -3.01
N LYS A 93 6.06 -8.21 -3.16
CA LYS A 93 5.01 -8.70 -4.06
C LYS A 93 3.62 -8.20 -3.69
N ALA A 94 3.31 -8.06 -2.40
CA ALA A 94 2.06 -7.49 -1.95
C ALA A 94 1.96 -6.00 -2.37
N LEU A 95 3.00 -5.22 -2.14
CA LEU A 95 3.05 -3.80 -2.52
C LEU A 95 2.99 -3.60 -4.04
N GLU A 96 3.64 -4.45 -4.83
CA GLU A 96 3.59 -4.40 -6.30
C GLU A 96 2.15 -4.54 -6.83
N ARG A 97 1.34 -5.41 -6.23
CA ARG A 97 -0.06 -5.64 -6.63
C ARG A 97 -1.01 -4.51 -6.22
N LEU A 98 -0.68 -3.78 -5.16
CA LEU A 98 -1.52 -2.71 -4.64
C LEU A 98 -1.40 -1.44 -5.49
N ARG A 99 -2.51 -0.70 -5.61
CA ARG A 99 -2.49 0.64 -6.22
C ARG A 99 -1.68 1.60 -5.37
N TYR A 100 -1.02 2.57 -5.98
CA TYR A 100 -0.07 3.48 -5.32
C TYR A 100 -0.59 4.08 -4.00
N PRO A 101 -1.81 4.67 -3.90
CA PRO A 101 -2.27 5.26 -2.63
C PRO A 101 -2.41 4.23 -1.50
N VAL A 102 -2.82 3.01 -1.85
CA VAL A 102 -2.95 1.91 -0.89
C VAL A 102 -1.58 1.35 -0.54
N ALA A 103 -0.70 1.17 -1.54
CA ALA A 103 0.66 0.71 -1.33
C ALA A 103 1.44 1.63 -0.38
N VAL A 104 1.26 2.97 -0.47
CA VAL A 104 1.89 3.93 0.45
C VAL A 104 1.41 3.77 1.89
N SER A 105 0.11 3.53 2.11
CA SER A 105 -0.41 3.35 3.48
C SER A 105 -0.01 2.00 4.06
N VAL A 106 -0.03 0.95 3.23
CA VAL A 106 0.40 -0.40 3.62
C VAL A 106 1.90 -0.46 3.87
N SER A 107 2.74 0.20 3.06
CA SER A 107 4.20 0.17 3.24
C SER A 107 4.62 0.74 4.59
N ARG A 108 3.97 1.82 5.05
CA ARG A 108 4.20 2.37 6.40
C ARG A 108 3.90 1.35 7.50
N TYR A 109 2.82 0.58 7.35
CA TYR A 109 2.48 -0.49 8.29
C TYR A 109 3.54 -1.60 8.25
N LEU A 110 3.94 -2.06 7.07
CA LEU A 110 4.93 -3.13 6.91
C LEU A 110 6.30 -2.73 7.47
N LEU A 111 6.75 -1.49 7.24
CA LEU A 111 7.99 -0.94 7.82
C LEU A 111 7.93 -0.91 9.35
N ALA A 112 6.81 -0.45 9.91
CA ALA A 112 6.63 -0.39 11.36
C ALA A 112 6.64 -1.80 12.02
N GLN A 113 6.31 -2.84 11.26
CA GLN A 113 6.36 -4.23 11.69
C GLN A 113 7.69 -4.93 11.33
N ALA A 114 8.67 -4.20 10.79
CA ALA A 114 9.93 -4.75 10.28
C ALA A 114 9.75 -5.89 9.26
N LEU A 115 8.63 -5.87 8.52
CA LEU A 115 8.29 -6.91 7.54
C LEU A 115 8.91 -6.67 6.17
N VAL A 116 9.45 -5.47 5.94
CA VAL A 116 10.04 -5.04 4.68
C VAL A 116 11.13 -4.01 4.97
N SER A 117 12.16 -3.99 4.15
CA SER A 117 13.24 -2.99 4.18
C SER A 117 12.81 -1.67 3.53
N ASP A 118 13.46 -0.57 3.94
CA ASP A 118 13.20 0.76 3.37
C ASP A 118 13.60 0.81 1.89
N GLU A 119 14.69 0.13 1.55
CA GLU A 119 15.19 -0.03 0.19
C GLU A 119 14.14 -0.66 -0.72
N THR A 120 13.56 -1.81 -0.31
CA THR A 120 12.50 -2.49 -1.05
C THR A 120 11.27 -1.61 -1.22
N VAL A 121 10.86 -0.87 -0.19
CA VAL A 121 9.71 0.04 -0.26
C VAL A 121 9.96 1.18 -1.25
N SER A 122 11.14 1.80 -1.18
CA SER A 122 11.53 2.89 -2.06
C SER A 122 11.56 2.43 -3.52
N GLU A 123 12.15 1.26 -3.79
CA GLU A 123 12.21 0.64 -5.11
C GLU A 123 10.79 0.43 -5.66
N VAL A 124 9.93 -0.29 -4.92
CA VAL A 124 8.57 -0.62 -5.38
C VAL A 124 7.73 0.62 -5.62
N LEU A 125 7.76 1.61 -4.71
CA LEU A 125 6.95 2.81 -4.85
C LEU A 125 7.44 3.74 -5.97
N SER A 126 8.75 3.73 -6.27
CA SER A 126 9.31 4.51 -7.39
C SER A 126 8.91 3.94 -8.75
N ALA A 127 8.79 2.61 -8.85
CA ALA A 127 8.44 1.89 -10.07
C ALA A 127 6.94 1.95 -10.44
N LYS A 128 6.08 2.48 -9.56
CA LYS A 128 4.63 2.50 -9.80
C LYS A 128 4.19 3.60 -10.79
N GLU A 129 3.60 3.17 -11.90
CA GLU A 129 3.06 4.06 -12.95
C GLU A 129 1.81 4.84 -12.51
N ASP A 130 1.02 4.28 -11.60
CA ASP A 130 -0.21 4.91 -11.07
C ASP A 130 0.07 5.93 -9.95
N ARG A 131 1.35 6.26 -9.73
CA ARG A 131 1.78 7.37 -8.89
C ARG A 131 1.25 8.69 -9.47
N PRO A 132 0.61 9.55 -8.66
CA PRO A 132 0.23 10.88 -9.10
C PRO A 132 1.45 11.61 -9.63
N LYS A 133 1.43 11.94 -10.92
CA LYS A 133 2.38 12.89 -11.50
C LYS A 133 1.97 14.24 -10.94
N THR A 134 2.56 14.64 -9.82
CA THR A 134 2.47 16.04 -9.40
C THR A 134 3.14 16.83 -10.51
N ALA A 135 2.37 17.38 -11.44
CA ALA A 135 2.76 18.64 -12.05
C ALA A 135 2.90 19.57 -10.86
N ARG A 136 4.14 19.82 -10.45
CA ARG A 136 4.41 20.94 -9.56
C ARG A 136 3.86 22.12 -10.35
N HIS A 137 2.74 22.68 -9.89
CA HIS A 137 2.37 24.04 -10.22
C HIS A 137 3.50 24.86 -9.59
N TYR A 138 4.62 24.96 -10.29
CA TYR A 138 5.51 26.07 -10.07
C TYR A 138 4.63 27.27 -10.42
N ASP A 139 4.44 28.18 -9.46
CA ASP A 139 3.93 29.50 -9.78
C ASP A 139 4.76 29.98 -10.97
N ASP A 140 4.15 29.98 -12.16
CA ASP A 140 4.78 30.43 -13.39
C ASP A 140 4.84 31.94 -13.25
N MET A 141 5.90 32.42 -12.56
CA MET A 141 6.20 33.85 -12.38
C MET A 141 6.32 34.59 -13.71
N ALA A 142 6.31 33.87 -14.83
CA ALA A 142 6.28 34.40 -16.18
C ALA A 142 4.89 34.96 -16.57
N GLU A 143 3.77 34.44 -16.04
CA GLU A 143 2.43 34.96 -16.38
C GLU A 143 2.09 36.24 -15.61
N ASP A 144 2.56 36.40 -14.35
CA ASP A 144 2.32 37.62 -13.56
C ASP A 144 3.11 38.84 -14.05
N MET A 145 4.26 38.65 -14.73
CA MET A 145 4.99 39.78 -15.33
C MET A 145 4.39 40.29 -16.65
N ALA A 146 3.40 39.60 -17.22
CA ALA A 146 2.77 40.02 -18.47
C ALA A 146 1.58 40.98 -18.27
N LEU A 147 1.13 41.19 -17.02
CA LEU A 147 -0.04 42.01 -16.70
C LEU A 147 0.29 43.49 -16.46
N ASP A 148 1.52 43.83 -16.05
CA ASP A 148 1.92 45.21 -15.74
C ASP A 148 2.12 46.09 -16.99
N ASP A 149 2.36 45.51 -18.16
CA ASP A 149 2.63 46.29 -19.39
C ASP A 149 1.35 46.72 -20.13
N TYR A 150 0.17 46.20 -19.75
CA TYR A 150 -1.10 46.49 -20.43
C TYR A 150 -1.80 47.76 -19.92
N GLU A 151 -1.48 48.26 -18.72
CA GLU A 151 -2.14 49.46 -18.18
C GLU A 151 -1.53 50.78 -18.66
N HIS A 152 -0.32 50.79 -19.22
CA HIS A 152 0.38 52.03 -19.59
C HIS A 152 0.04 52.59 -20.98
N HIS A 153 -0.71 51.85 -21.81
CA HIS A 153 -1.12 52.27 -23.15
C HIS A 153 -2.63 52.24 -23.35
N ARG A 154 -3.38 52.88 -22.44
CA ARG A 154 -4.79 53.21 -22.72
C ARG A 154 -4.86 54.59 -23.42
N PRO A 155 -5.21 54.68 -24.71
CA PRO A 155 -5.47 55.97 -25.32
C PRO A 155 -6.72 56.58 -24.68
N ALA A 156 -6.58 57.82 -24.18
CA ALA A 156 -7.65 58.58 -23.56
C ALA A 156 -8.82 58.75 -24.55
N SER A 157 -9.84 57.93 -24.38
CA SER A 157 -11.12 58.11 -25.08
C SER A 157 -11.87 59.25 -24.39
N ARG A 158 -12.07 60.34 -25.14
CA ARG A 158 -12.80 61.55 -24.73
C ARG A 158 -14.16 61.20 -24.09
N SER A 159 -14.36 61.75 -22.90
CA SER A 159 -15.62 61.77 -22.17
C SER A 159 -16.72 62.47 -22.97
N SER A 160 -17.82 61.75 -23.17
CA SER A 160 -19.13 62.36 -23.46
C SER A 160 -19.62 63.04 -22.18
N PHE A 161 -19.72 64.36 -22.19
CA PHE A 161 -20.56 65.11 -21.26
C PHE A 161 -21.76 65.63 -22.04
N GLY A 162 -22.95 65.16 -21.66
CA GLY A 162 -24.21 65.72 -22.14
C GLY A 162 -24.61 66.96 -21.35
N SER A 163 -25.34 67.88 -21.99
CA SER A 163 -26.50 68.56 -21.40
C SER A 163 -27.22 69.46 -22.42
N LEU A 164 -28.55 69.32 -22.38
CA LEU A 164 -29.65 70.18 -22.85
C LEU A 164 -29.90 70.24 -24.37
#